data_AF-A0AAE4D9W6-F1
#
_entry.id   AF-A0AAE4D9W6-F1
#
_cell.length_a   1.000
_cell.length_b   1.000
_cell.length_c   1.000
_cell.angle_alpha   90.00
_cell.angle_beta   90.00
_cell.angle_gamma   90.00
#
_symmetry.space_group_name_H-M   'P 1'
#
loop_
_entity.id
_entity.type
_entity.pdbx_description
1 polymer ?
#
loop_
_entity_poly.entity_id
_entity_poly.type
_entity_poly.pdbx_seq_one_letter_code
_entity_poly.pdbx_strand_id
1 'polypeptide(L)'
;MATRYAGFLLITLLLALGAGNPLPPAIASDEAIRIDADNMRLPALIEHIEATAPGALERVQSTQSDAGSNTPSTGSPAGETRYIEVRYARASQLATLLNIESVAVDERTNTLVVTADEATLNRVQALVSQLDIPVRQVLIEARIVIASDDFSDAIGVRFGAQRRNQAGEAQVTTGGSLDDEGLMVDLPVGNAAGSAGLAIGKVGSYLLSLELSAMESENRGEIISSPRVVTASHQQAQIKQGVQIPFEQATSSGATSIAFREAVLGLVVTPRITPNDHIQLALAVNQDSRGEETPEGPAINTQSVQTNVLVADGETVVLGGVFEHTRRAGVERVPVLADLPLIGGVFERRQQVDDRSELLVFVTPRILAPPVAGSKALESPP
;
A
#
# COMPACT_ATOMS: atom_id res chain seq x y z
N MET A 1 30.27 36.22 -15.81
CA MET A 1 29.27 35.66 -16.74
C MET A 1 28.07 35.25 -15.91
N ALA A 2 27.11 36.15 -15.70
CA ALA A 2 25.86 35.91 -14.98
C ALA A 2 24.89 37.00 -15.43
N THR A 3 23.77 36.63 -16.06
CA THR A 3 22.87 37.58 -16.73
C THR A 3 21.45 37.02 -16.74
N ARG A 4 20.44 37.89 -16.58
CA ARG A 4 18.98 37.61 -16.66
C ARG A 4 18.48 36.85 -15.41
N TYR A 5 17.53 37.35 -14.62
CA TYR A 5 16.26 37.97 -15.01
C TYR A 5 15.85 39.11 -14.05
N ALA A 6 15.65 40.30 -14.59
CA ALA A 6 14.90 41.38 -13.94
C ALA A 6 14.01 42.01 -15.00
N GLY A 7 12.68 41.95 -14.81
CA GLY A 7 11.71 42.53 -15.73
C GLY A 7 10.55 41.59 -16.07
N PHE A 8 9.56 41.49 -15.17
CA PHE A 8 8.16 41.23 -15.54
C PHE A 8 7.15 41.59 -14.44
N LEU A 9 7.25 42.78 -13.81
CA LEU A 9 6.22 43.27 -12.87
C LEU A 9 6.27 44.81 -12.64
N LEU A 10 6.26 45.61 -13.72
CA LEU A 10 6.22 47.08 -13.62
C LEU A 10 5.27 47.77 -14.63
N ILE A 11 4.33 47.04 -15.25
CA ILE A 11 3.44 47.58 -16.30
C ILE A 11 1.96 47.23 -16.03
N THR A 12 1.53 47.27 -14.77
CA THR A 12 0.11 47.06 -14.41
C THR A 12 -0.39 47.91 -13.22
N LEU A 13 0.35 48.96 -12.85
CA LEU A 13 -0.08 49.87 -11.76
C LEU A 13 0.23 51.36 -12.05
N LEU A 14 0.08 51.78 -13.31
CA LEU A 14 0.33 53.18 -13.70
C LEU A 14 -0.71 53.74 -14.70
N LEU A 15 -1.96 53.27 -14.63
CA LEU A 15 -3.04 53.79 -15.50
C LEU A 15 -4.44 53.79 -14.86
N ALA A 16 -4.50 54.01 -13.54
CA ALA A 16 -5.76 54.26 -12.83
C ALA A 16 -5.65 55.54 -11.98
N LEU A 17 -6.59 56.46 -12.21
CA LEU A 17 -6.89 57.67 -11.43
C LEU A 17 -5.84 58.79 -11.47
N GLY A 18 -5.89 59.58 -12.55
CA GLY A 18 -5.47 60.99 -12.50
C GLY A 18 -6.56 61.88 -11.88
N ALA A 19 -6.13 62.75 -10.96
CA ALA A 19 -6.73 64.04 -10.56
C ALA A 19 -8.22 64.10 -10.12
N GLY A 20 -8.45 64.22 -8.80
CA GLY A 20 -9.76 64.55 -8.22
C GLY A 20 -9.76 64.73 -6.69
N ASN A 21 -8.85 65.54 -6.13
CA ASN A 21 -8.76 65.87 -4.69
C ASN A 21 -9.52 67.19 -4.38
N PRO A 22 -10.01 67.52 -3.15
CA PRO A 22 -9.29 67.50 -1.84
C PRO A 22 -10.10 66.85 -0.67
N LEU A 23 -9.68 66.69 0.61
CA LEU A 23 -8.49 66.98 1.45
C LEU A 23 -8.49 65.96 2.66
N PRO A 24 -7.38 65.75 3.42
CA PRO A 24 -7.22 64.68 4.43
C PRO A 24 -7.37 65.18 5.90
N PRO A 25 -7.39 64.33 6.95
CA PRO A 25 -6.21 63.60 7.52
C PRO A 25 -6.50 62.12 7.92
N ALA A 26 -5.59 61.29 8.47
CA ALA A 26 -4.13 61.07 8.33
C ALA A 26 -3.65 59.90 9.25
N ILE A 27 -2.62 59.13 8.85
CA ILE A 27 -1.68 58.29 9.68
C ILE A 27 -2.31 57.13 10.50
N ALA A 28 -1.77 55.89 10.57
CA ALA A 28 -0.81 55.14 9.74
C ALA A 28 -0.96 53.62 10.05
N SER A 29 -0.30 52.79 9.25
CA SER A 29 -0.33 51.32 9.25
C SER A 29 0.44 50.65 10.40
N ASP A 30 -0.09 49.52 10.88
CA ASP A 30 0.65 48.49 11.62
C ASP A 30 0.48 47.15 10.87
N GLU A 31 1.55 46.63 10.29
CA GLU A 31 1.59 45.29 9.70
C GLU A 31 2.90 44.61 10.13
N ALA A 32 2.77 43.52 10.89
CA ALA A 32 3.89 42.85 11.52
C ALA A 32 4.75 42.07 10.51
N ILE A 33 6.05 42.39 10.47
CA ILE A 33 7.04 41.66 9.69
C ILE A 33 7.30 40.29 10.33
N ARG A 34 7.24 39.23 9.51
CA ARG A 34 7.72 37.89 9.89
C ARG A 34 9.25 37.89 9.99
N ILE A 35 9.79 37.39 11.10
CA ILE A 35 11.22 37.13 11.24
C ILE A 35 11.46 35.66 10.90
N ASP A 36 12.26 35.43 9.86
CA ASP A 36 12.82 34.11 9.53
C ASP A 36 14.01 33.83 10.45
N ALA A 37 14.03 32.65 11.07
CA ALA A 37 14.91 32.34 12.20
C ALA A 37 16.15 31.50 11.83
N ASP A 38 16.65 31.65 10.60
CA ASP A 38 17.92 31.05 10.19
C ASP A 38 19.10 32.00 10.39
N ASN A 39 19.94 31.63 11.36
CA ASN A 39 21.37 31.96 11.43
C ASN A 39 21.80 33.38 11.85
N MET A 40 21.53 33.80 13.12
CA MET A 40 22.27 34.88 13.78
C MET A 40 22.72 34.54 15.22
N ARG A 41 23.90 35.07 15.60
CA ARG A 41 24.63 34.76 16.85
C ARG A 41 24.20 35.68 18.01
N LEU A 42 24.46 35.21 19.24
CA LEU A 42 23.98 35.82 20.49
C LEU A 42 24.42 37.27 20.88
N PRO A 43 25.49 37.93 20.35
CA PRO A 43 25.90 39.22 20.92
C PRO A 43 25.12 40.46 20.44
N ALA A 44 24.18 40.33 19.48
CA ALA A 44 23.51 41.48 18.85
C ALA A 44 22.26 42.03 19.60
N LEU A 45 21.81 41.38 20.68
CA LEU A 45 20.57 41.77 21.39
C LEU A 45 20.77 42.84 22.48
N ILE A 46 22.02 43.16 22.85
CA ILE A 46 22.32 44.13 23.93
C ILE A 46 22.25 45.58 23.40
N GLU A 47 22.69 45.82 22.17
CA GLU A 47 22.76 47.16 21.57
C GLU A 47 21.37 47.76 21.22
N HIS A 48 20.33 46.92 21.11
CA HIS A 48 18.97 47.38 20.77
C HIS A 48 18.10 47.73 21.99
N ILE A 49 18.56 47.45 23.22
CA ILE A 49 17.81 47.77 24.45
C ILE A 49 18.18 49.17 24.98
N GLU A 50 19.39 49.66 24.69
CA GLU A 50 19.88 50.95 25.18
C GLU A 50 19.37 52.17 24.37
N ALA A 51 18.78 51.93 23.19
CA ALA A 51 18.33 52.99 22.28
C ALA A 51 16.89 53.51 22.51
N THR A 52 16.09 52.88 23.39
CA THR A 52 14.63 53.15 23.48
C THR A 52 14.18 53.79 24.80
N ALA A 53 14.97 53.78 25.88
CA ALA A 53 14.61 54.44 27.15
C ALA A 53 15.81 54.85 28.02
N PRO A 54 16.35 56.08 27.90
CA PRO A 54 17.38 56.56 28.82
C PRO A 54 16.79 56.81 30.22
N GLY A 55 17.40 56.22 31.26
CA GLY A 55 17.15 56.57 32.68
C GLY A 55 16.39 55.56 33.55
N ALA A 56 16.08 54.35 33.06
CA ALA A 56 15.27 53.37 33.82
C ALA A 56 16.02 52.61 34.93
N LEU A 57 17.34 52.74 35.06
CA LEU A 57 18.18 51.91 35.96
C LEU A 57 18.53 52.55 37.32
N GLU A 58 18.11 53.79 37.59
CA GLU A 58 18.61 54.57 38.75
C GLU A 58 17.59 54.76 39.90
N ARG A 59 16.45 54.04 39.88
CA ARG A 59 15.36 54.24 40.87
C ARG A 59 15.02 53.04 41.77
N VAL A 60 15.94 52.09 41.94
CA VAL A 60 15.71 50.86 42.76
C VAL A 60 16.77 50.63 43.85
N GLN A 61 17.74 51.55 44.04
CA GLN A 61 18.82 51.38 45.03
C GLN A 61 18.72 52.24 46.30
N SER A 62 17.61 52.94 46.55
CA SER A 62 17.48 53.83 47.72
C SER A 62 16.09 53.86 48.36
N THR A 63 15.74 52.76 49.05
CA THR A 63 14.82 52.75 50.21
C THR A 63 15.03 51.41 50.92
N GLN A 64 16.00 51.33 51.83
CA GLN A 64 15.87 51.67 53.24
C GLN A 64 15.84 50.38 54.06
N SER A 65 16.95 50.12 54.72
CA SER A 65 17.08 49.12 55.77
C SER A 65 16.16 49.45 56.95
N ASP A 66 15.38 48.47 57.39
CA ASP A 66 14.95 48.39 58.80
C ASP A 66 14.98 46.94 59.27
N ALA A 67 15.45 46.74 60.50
CA ALA A 67 15.66 45.41 61.08
C ALA A 67 14.48 45.05 61.99
N GLY A 68 13.90 43.86 61.80
CA GLY A 68 12.82 43.38 62.65
C GLY A 68 12.31 42.01 62.26
N SER A 69 12.69 40.99 63.04
CA SER A 69 12.05 39.67 63.20
C SER A 69 10.98 39.25 62.18
N ASN A 70 11.26 38.18 61.43
CA ASN A 70 10.44 36.96 61.55
C ASN A 70 11.18 35.71 61.03
N THR A 71 10.95 34.61 61.75
CA THR A 71 11.20 33.19 61.46
C THR A 71 11.82 32.81 60.11
N PRO A 72 12.81 31.89 60.07
CA PRO A 72 13.18 31.23 58.82
C PRO A 72 11.96 30.47 58.29
N SER A 73 11.44 30.89 57.14
CA SER A 73 10.52 30.06 56.37
C SER A 73 11.26 28.77 56.03
N THR A 74 10.78 27.66 56.58
CA THR A 74 11.32 26.31 56.41
C THR A 74 11.78 26.12 54.97
N GLY A 75 13.07 25.87 54.77
CA GLY A 75 13.56 25.50 53.45
C GLY A 75 12.77 24.29 52.99
N SER A 76 12.18 24.36 51.79
CA SER A 76 11.78 23.14 51.09
C SER A 76 13.00 22.23 51.11
N PRO A 77 12.90 20.97 51.57
CA PRO A 77 14.07 20.11 51.68
C PRO A 77 14.75 20.08 50.32
N ALA A 78 16.06 20.35 50.30
CA ALA A 78 16.83 20.28 49.07
C ALA A 78 16.68 18.85 48.54
N GLY A 79 15.88 18.69 47.47
CA GLY A 79 15.54 17.39 46.95
C GLY A 79 16.81 16.63 46.60
N GLU A 80 16.88 15.36 46.97
CA GLU A 80 18.01 14.54 46.57
C GLU A 80 17.87 14.29 45.05
N THR A 81 18.92 14.53 44.29
CA THR A 81 18.94 14.23 42.86
C THR A 81 19.44 12.80 42.68
N ARG A 82 18.58 11.93 42.14
CA ARG A 82 18.92 10.53 41.83
C ARG A 82 18.86 10.27 40.33
N TYR A 83 19.89 9.60 39.83
CA TYR A 83 19.99 9.13 38.44
C TYR A 83 19.45 7.71 38.37
N ILE A 84 18.46 7.48 37.50
CA ILE A 84 17.84 6.17 37.28
C ILE A 84 18.03 5.80 35.80
N GLU A 85 18.78 4.74 35.55
CA GLU A 85 18.98 4.18 34.21
C GLU A 85 17.78 3.31 33.80
N VAL A 86 17.29 3.51 32.58
CA VAL A 86 16.14 2.77 32.01
C VAL A 86 16.63 1.91 30.85
N ARG A 87 16.28 0.62 30.83
CA ARG A 87 16.88 -0.38 29.94
C ARG A 87 16.03 -0.76 28.73
N TYR A 88 14.71 -0.80 28.89
CA TYR A 88 13.76 -1.26 27.87
C TYR A 88 12.77 -0.16 27.47
N ALA A 89 12.28 0.61 28.43
CA ALA A 89 11.39 1.74 28.17
C ALA A 89 12.16 3.01 27.74
N ARG A 90 11.47 3.94 27.06
CA ARG A 90 12.03 5.27 26.77
C ARG A 90 11.84 6.19 27.98
N ALA A 91 12.93 6.79 28.45
CA ALA A 91 12.91 7.69 29.60
C ALA A 91 11.95 8.88 29.40
N SER A 92 11.83 9.44 28.20
CA SER A 92 10.87 10.51 27.88
C SER A 92 9.40 10.10 28.06
N GLN A 93 9.05 8.84 27.77
CA GLN A 93 7.72 8.31 27.99
C GLN A 93 7.45 8.07 29.49
N LEU A 94 8.44 7.54 30.23
CA LEU A 94 8.33 7.36 31.68
C LEU A 94 8.21 8.69 32.44
N ALA A 95 8.98 9.71 32.06
CA ALA A 95 8.90 11.05 32.65
C ALA A 95 7.48 11.63 32.56
N THR A 96 6.84 11.47 31.40
CA THR A 96 5.46 11.90 31.16
C THR A 96 4.44 11.14 32.04
N LEU A 97 4.68 9.85 32.29
CA LEU A 97 3.82 9.01 33.14
C LEU A 97 4.01 9.25 34.64
N LEU A 98 5.21 9.70 35.06
CA LEU A 98 5.55 9.93 36.46
C LEU A 98 4.91 11.21 37.03
N ASN A 99 4.67 12.23 36.19
CA ASN A 99 3.98 13.48 36.53
C ASN A 99 4.43 14.12 37.86
N ILE A 100 5.72 14.40 37.96
CA ILE A 100 6.36 15.05 39.12
C ILE A 100 7.13 16.30 38.67
N GLU A 101 7.23 17.30 39.55
CA GLU A 101 7.65 18.67 39.20
C GLU A 101 9.11 18.79 38.74
N SER A 102 9.99 17.88 39.15
CA SER A 102 11.43 17.92 38.81
C SER A 102 11.93 16.57 38.29
N VAL A 103 11.61 16.29 37.03
CA VAL A 103 12.25 15.26 36.20
C VAL A 103 12.90 15.92 34.99
N ALA A 104 14.18 15.66 34.82
CA ALA A 104 14.89 15.85 33.56
C ALA A 104 15.21 14.49 32.92
N VAL A 105 15.31 14.46 31.60
CA VAL A 105 15.62 13.26 30.81
C VAL A 105 16.92 13.52 30.05
N ASP A 106 17.93 12.66 30.22
CA ASP A 106 19.06 12.60 29.28
C ASP A 106 18.75 11.54 28.22
N GLU A 107 18.25 11.98 27.07
CA GLU A 107 17.91 11.10 25.94
C GLU A 107 19.13 10.34 25.39
N ARG A 108 20.34 10.89 25.53
CA ARG A 108 21.58 10.27 25.02
C ARG A 108 21.99 9.05 25.85
N THR A 109 21.63 9.01 27.14
CA THR A 109 21.92 7.88 28.04
C THR A 109 20.68 7.09 28.44
N ASN A 110 19.49 7.52 28.01
CA ASN A 110 18.20 7.00 28.47
C ASN A 110 18.07 6.99 30.00
N THR A 111 18.60 8.02 30.67
CA THR A 111 18.52 8.18 32.13
C THR A 111 17.48 9.21 32.54
N LEU A 112 16.80 8.91 33.64
CA LEU A 112 15.92 9.81 34.36
C LEU A 112 16.70 10.49 35.48
N VAL A 113 16.74 11.82 35.48
CA VAL A 113 17.32 12.63 36.56
C VAL A 113 16.16 13.19 37.36
N VAL A 114 15.96 12.66 38.57
CA VAL A 114 14.80 12.97 39.42
C VAL A 114 15.27 13.71 40.66
N THR A 115 14.69 14.86 40.98
CA THR A 115 15.00 15.63 42.19
C THR A 115 13.76 15.75 43.05
N ALA A 116 13.71 15.05 44.17
CA ALA A 116 12.54 14.99 45.04
C ALA A 116 12.90 14.65 46.50
N ASP A 117 11.90 14.54 47.37
CA ASP A 117 12.06 13.95 48.69
C ASP A 117 12.34 12.43 48.61
N GLU A 118 12.94 11.88 49.67
CA GLU A 118 13.35 10.47 49.71
C GLU A 118 12.19 9.48 49.52
N ALA A 119 10.99 9.80 50.03
CA ALA A 119 9.82 8.92 49.89
C ALA A 119 9.31 8.91 48.45
N THR A 120 9.29 10.06 47.77
CA THR A 120 8.98 10.17 46.35
C THR A 120 10.03 9.46 45.50
N LEU A 121 11.33 9.62 45.75
CA LEU A 121 12.38 8.91 45.01
C LEU A 121 12.25 7.40 45.10
N ASN A 122 12.00 6.87 46.31
CA ASN A 122 11.79 5.44 46.52
C ASN A 122 10.53 4.93 45.80
N ARG A 123 9.46 5.73 45.75
CA ARG A 123 8.24 5.42 44.98
C ARG A 123 8.49 5.44 43.46
N VAL A 124 9.22 6.42 42.95
CA VAL A 124 9.61 6.51 41.53
C VAL A 124 10.47 5.33 41.13
N GLN A 125 11.48 4.98 41.93
CA GLN A 125 12.35 3.84 41.68
C GLN A 125 11.58 2.51 41.67
N ALA A 126 10.63 2.32 42.59
CA ALA A 126 9.76 1.15 42.60
C ALA A 126 8.85 1.08 41.35
N LEU A 127 8.31 2.23 40.89
CA LEU A 127 7.47 2.28 39.69
C LEU A 127 8.28 2.03 38.40
N VAL A 128 9.44 2.67 38.25
CA VAL A 128 10.34 2.42 37.10
C VAL A 128 10.74 0.95 37.05
N SER A 129 11.05 0.33 38.19
CA SER A 129 11.37 -1.11 38.26
C SER A 129 10.21 -2.04 37.85
N GLN A 130 8.96 -1.57 37.89
CA GLN A 130 7.78 -2.33 37.43
C GLN A 130 7.42 -2.05 35.97
N LEU A 131 7.74 -0.85 35.46
CA LEU A 131 7.43 -0.43 34.09
C LEU A 131 8.55 -0.79 33.10
N ASP A 132 9.80 -0.87 33.54
CA ASP A 132 10.97 -1.17 32.71
C ASP A 132 11.13 -2.69 32.49
N ILE A 133 10.14 -3.28 31.80
CA ILE A 133 10.11 -4.69 31.41
C ILE A 133 10.30 -4.86 29.89
N PRO A 134 10.95 -5.95 29.43
CA PRO A 134 11.13 -6.19 28.00
C PRO A 134 9.78 -6.39 27.29
N VAL A 135 9.58 -5.69 26.18
CA VAL A 135 8.41 -5.88 25.32
C VAL A 135 8.44 -7.26 24.65
N ARG A 136 7.32 -7.98 24.73
CA ARG A 136 7.14 -9.25 24.00
C ARG A 136 7.09 -9.00 22.49
N GLN A 137 7.74 -9.88 21.74
CA GLN A 137 7.77 -9.84 20.28
C GLN A 137 6.88 -10.95 19.69
N VAL A 138 6.38 -10.73 18.48
CA VAL A 138 5.57 -11.68 17.72
C VAL A 138 6.17 -11.81 16.32
N LEU A 139 6.37 -13.05 15.88
CA LEU A 139 6.53 -13.41 14.48
C LEU A 139 5.13 -13.59 13.88
N ILE A 140 4.81 -12.85 12.83
CA ILE A 140 3.58 -13.01 12.07
C ILE A 140 3.94 -13.63 10.72
N GLU A 141 3.38 -14.81 10.46
CA GLU A 141 3.40 -15.46 9.16
C GLU A 141 2.01 -15.35 8.53
N ALA A 142 1.92 -14.73 7.36
CA ALA A 142 0.73 -14.84 6.53
C ALA A 142 1.00 -15.82 5.38
N ARG A 143 -0.03 -16.51 4.92
CA ARG A 143 -0.01 -17.35 3.72
C ARG A 143 -1.18 -16.94 2.84
N ILE A 144 -0.88 -16.51 1.63
CA ILE A 144 -1.85 -16.16 0.59
C ILE A 144 -1.80 -17.28 -0.42
N VAL A 145 -2.95 -17.91 -0.68
CA VAL A 145 -3.11 -18.97 -1.68
C VAL A 145 -4.05 -18.42 -2.74
N ILE A 146 -3.63 -18.48 -4.00
CA ILE A 146 -4.47 -18.20 -5.16
C ILE A 146 -4.53 -19.50 -5.96
N ALA A 147 -5.72 -20.08 -6.07
CA ALA A 147 -6.00 -21.18 -6.97
C ALA A 147 -6.74 -20.67 -8.21
N SER A 148 -6.37 -21.15 -9.39
CA SER A 148 -7.12 -20.94 -10.64
C SER A 148 -7.39 -22.27 -11.33
N ASP A 149 -8.60 -22.43 -11.85
CA ASP A 149 -9.09 -23.60 -12.60
C ASP A 149 -9.87 -23.07 -13.79
N ASP A 150 -9.20 -22.96 -14.94
CA ASP A 150 -9.74 -22.43 -16.19
C ASP A 150 -10.06 -23.61 -17.10
N PHE A 151 -11.34 -23.82 -17.41
CA PHE A 151 -11.80 -24.85 -18.34
C PHE A 151 -12.46 -24.21 -19.55
N SER A 152 -12.07 -24.65 -20.75
CA SER A 152 -12.77 -24.27 -21.99
C SER A 152 -12.97 -25.46 -22.91
N ASP A 153 -14.16 -25.56 -23.47
CA ASP A 153 -14.50 -26.49 -24.53
C ASP A 153 -15.02 -25.74 -25.76
N ALA A 154 -14.79 -26.31 -26.93
CA ALA A 154 -15.37 -25.85 -28.18
C ALA A 154 -15.50 -27.00 -29.18
N ILE A 155 -16.65 -27.07 -29.86
CA ILE A 155 -16.91 -28.00 -30.96
C ILE A 155 -17.49 -27.19 -32.11
N GLY A 156 -16.99 -27.42 -33.32
CA GLY A 156 -17.35 -26.68 -34.52
C GLY A 156 -17.26 -27.52 -35.79
N VAL A 157 -17.86 -27.03 -36.86
CA VAL A 157 -18.09 -27.76 -38.12
C VAL A 157 -17.61 -26.98 -39.34
N ARG A 158 -17.12 -27.69 -40.35
CA ARG A 158 -17.03 -27.21 -41.72
C ARG A 158 -17.79 -28.18 -42.63
N PHE A 159 -18.66 -27.67 -43.48
CA PHE A 159 -19.37 -28.48 -44.49
C PHE A 159 -19.24 -27.80 -45.85
N GLY A 160 -18.81 -28.53 -46.87
CA GLY A 160 -18.47 -27.95 -48.18
C GLY A 160 -18.81 -28.84 -49.37
N ALA A 161 -18.81 -28.23 -50.55
CA ALA A 161 -19.10 -28.91 -51.81
C ALA A 161 -18.07 -28.50 -52.88
N GLN A 162 -17.01 -29.31 -53.01
CA GLN A 162 -15.93 -29.04 -53.94
C GLN A 162 -16.23 -29.64 -55.32
N ARG A 163 -16.01 -28.86 -56.39
CA ARG A 163 -16.05 -29.36 -57.77
C ARG A 163 -14.64 -29.44 -58.33
N ARG A 164 -14.31 -30.55 -58.99
CA ARG A 164 -13.04 -30.70 -59.72
C ARG A 164 -13.29 -30.55 -61.22
N ASN A 165 -12.48 -29.74 -61.89
CA ASN A 165 -12.58 -29.52 -63.33
C ASN A 165 -11.98 -30.70 -64.12
N GLN A 166 -12.27 -30.73 -65.42
CA GLN A 166 -11.74 -31.75 -66.34
C GLN A 166 -10.20 -31.72 -66.45
N ALA A 167 -9.57 -30.59 -66.10
CA ALA A 167 -8.11 -30.43 -66.00
C ALA A 167 -7.50 -31.00 -64.70
N GLY A 168 -8.30 -31.52 -63.76
CA GLY A 168 -7.84 -32.03 -62.46
C GLY A 168 -7.72 -30.97 -61.36
N GLU A 169 -7.71 -29.69 -61.72
CA GLU A 169 -7.73 -28.55 -60.80
C GLU A 169 -9.04 -28.48 -59.99
N ALA A 170 -8.94 -28.11 -58.71
CA ALA A 170 -10.09 -27.81 -57.88
C ALA A 170 -10.66 -26.44 -58.27
N GLN A 171 -11.90 -26.39 -58.74
CA GLN A 171 -12.62 -25.13 -58.95
C GLN A 171 -13.72 -25.03 -57.89
N VAL A 172 -13.55 -24.09 -56.96
CA VAL A 172 -14.56 -23.75 -55.97
C VAL A 172 -15.67 -22.93 -56.63
N THR A 173 -16.91 -23.44 -56.56
CA THR A 173 -18.10 -22.74 -57.05
C THR A 173 -19.37 -23.32 -56.43
N THR A 174 -19.80 -22.78 -55.29
CA THR A 174 -21.21 -22.79 -54.84
C THR A 174 -21.61 -21.41 -54.30
N GLY A 175 -22.92 -21.13 -54.22
CA GLY A 175 -23.43 -19.77 -54.03
C GLY A 175 -23.51 -19.31 -52.58
N GLY A 176 -23.23 -18.02 -52.37
CA GLY A 176 -22.92 -17.41 -51.09
C GLY A 176 -21.61 -16.62 -51.24
N SER A 177 -21.30 -15.71 -50.31
CA SER A 177 -19.95 -15.13 -50.25
C SER A 177 -19.04 -16.15 -49.59
N LEU A 178 -18.57 -17.13 -50.38
CA LEU A 178 -17.72 -18.21 -49.91
C LEU A 178 -16.27 -17.89 -50.25
N ASP A 179 -15.38 -18.17 -49.31
CA ASP A 179 -13.94 -18.15 -49.52
C ASP A 179 -13.53 -19.19 -50.58
N ASP A 180 -12.31 -19.06 -51.11
CA ASP A 180 -11.74 -19.90 -52.20
C ASP A 180 -11.63 -21.42 -51.87
N GLU A 181 -12.17 -21.88 -50.73
CA GLU A 181 -12.23 -23.28 -50.27
C GLU A 181 -13.57 -23.99 -50.55
N GLY A 182 -14.67 -23.27 -50.79
CA GLY A 182 -15.96 -23.86 -51.22
C GLY A 182 -16.82 -24.48 -50.11
N LEU A 183 -16.74 -23.90 -48.92
CA LEU A 183 -17.49 -24.26 -47.72
C LEU A 183 -18.90 -23.65 -47.76
N MET A 184 -19.94 -24.45 -47.57
CA MET A 184 -21.33 -24.01 -47.39
C MET A 184 -21.64 -23.61 -45.94
N VAL A 185 -20.91 -24.19 -44.99
CA VAL A 185 -20.93 -23.85 -43.57
C VAL A 185 -19.47 -23.79 -43.11
N ASP A 186 -19.05 -22.64 -42.59
CA ASP A 186 -17.73 -22.47 -41.98
C ASP A 186 -17.90 -21.99 -40.54
N LEU A 187 -17.99 -22.94 -39.61
CA LEU A 187 -18.08 -22.69 -38.16
C LEU A 187 -17.01 -23.49 -37.39
N PRO A 188 -15.70 -23.41 -37.77
CA PRO A 188 -14.64 -24.17 -37.13
C PRO A 188 -14.34 -23.63 -35.72
N VAL A 189 -13.66 -24.45 -34.92
CA VAL A 189 -13.02 -24.01 -33.68
C VAL A 189 -11.70 -23.30 -34.00
N GLY A 190 -11.53 -22.07 -33.52
CA GLY A 190 -10.24 -21.37 -33.58
C GLY A 190 -9.22 -22.07 -32.69
N ASN A 191 -8.02 -22.36 -33.22
CA ASN A 191 -6.98 -23.16 -32.54
C ASN A 191 -7.48 -24.54 -32.07
N ALA A 192 -8.22 -25.27 -32.93
CA ALA A 192 -8.68 -26.63 -32.63
C ALA A 192 -7.53 -27.54 -32.17
N ALA A 193 -7.75 -28.31 -31.09
CA ALA A 193 -6.81 -29.33 -30.62
C ALA A 193 -6.72 -30.51 -31.62
N GLY A 194 -7.79 -30.73 -32.40
CA GLY A 194 -7.78 -31.59 -33.57
C GLY A 194 -9.00 -31.37 -34.46
N SER A 195 -8.88 -31.78 -35.72
CA SER A 195 -10.03 -31.90 -36.63
C SER A 195 -10.04 -33.23 -37.37
N ALA A 196 -11.24 -33.65 -37.80
CA ALA A 196 -11.49 -34.92 -38.46
C ALA A 196 -12.42 -34.69 -39.66
N GLY A 197 -11.86 -34.84 -40.88
CA GLY A 197 -12.57 -34.67 -42.14
C GLY A 197 -13.02 -36.00 -42.76
N LEU A 198 -14.24 -36.02 -43.31
CA LEU A 198 -14.79 -37.13 -44.09
C LEU A 198 -15.45 -36.61 -45.38
N ALA A 199 -15.12 -37.24 -46.52
CA ALA A 199 -15.88 -37.07 -47.75
C ALA A 199 -17.14 -37.95 -47.69
N ILE A 200 -18.33 -37.34 -47.52
CA ILE A 200 -19.58 -38.06 -47.29
C ILE A 200 -20.14 -38.67 -48.58
N GLY A 201 -19.89 -38.05 -49.74
CA GLY A 201 -20.36 -38.58 -51.01
C GLY A 201 -20.18 -37.64 -52.19
N LYS A 202 -20.52 -38.12 -53.39
CA LYS A 202 -20.43 -37.36 -54.64
C LYS A 202 -21.81 -37.20 -55.27
N VAL A 203 -22.23 -35.95 -55.50
CA VAL A 203 -23.50 -35.59 -56.14
C VAL A 203 -23.17 -34.94 -57.50
N GLY A 204 -23.36 -35.68 -58.58
CA GLY A 204 -22.96 -35.24 -59.92
C GLY A 204 -21.45 -35.03 -60.02
N SER A 205 -21.01 -33.78 -60.23
CA SER A 205 -19.60 -33.37 -60.25
C SER A 205 -19.07 -32.83 -58.92
N TYR A 206 -19.92 -32.71 -57.88
CA TYR A 206 -19.58 -32.14 -56.58
C TYR A 206 -19.24 -33.24 -55.58
N LEU A 207 -18.14 -33.09 -54.85
CA LEU A 207 -17.77 -33.91 -53.70
C LEU A 207 -18.20 -33.17 -52.42
N LEU A 208 -19.00 -33.81 -51.59
CA LEU A 208 -19.44 -33.29 -50.30
C LEU A 208 -18.44 -33.69 -49.21
N SER A 209 -17.93 -32.71 -48.47
CA SER A 209 -17.05 -32.91 -47.32
C SER A 209 -17.69 -32.36 -46.05
N LEU A 210 -17.44 -33.05 -44.95
CA LEU A 210 -17.73 -32.62 -43.58
C LEU A 210 -16.45 -32.74 -42.76
N GLU A 211 -16.10 -31.71 -42.02
CA GLU A 211 -15.02 -31.73 -41.04
C GLU A 211 -15.57 -31.29 -39.70
N LEU A 212 -15.27 -32.07 -38.66
CA LEU A 212 -15.52 -31.71 -37.27
C LEU A 212 -14.21 -31.23 -36.66
N SER A 213 -14.26 -30.12 -35.94
CA SER A 213 -13.13 -29.54 -35.21
C SER A 213 -13.50 -29.45 -33.73
N ALA A 214 -12.57 -29.78 -32.85
CA ALA A 214 -12.79 -29.77 -31.41
C ALA A 214 -11.56 -29.23 -30.67
N MET A 215 -11.82 -28.60 -29.53
CA MET A 215 -10.82 -28.17 -28.56
C MET A 215 -11.39 -28.36 -27.16
N GLU A 216 -10.58 -28.92 -26.27
CA GLU A 216 -10.83 -28.94 -24.84
C GLU A 216 -9.49 -28.55 -24.19
N SER A 217 -9.53 -27.56 -23.30
CA SER A 217 -8.35 -27.03 -22.63
C SER A 217 -8.67 -26.82 -21.16
N GLU A 218 -7.88 -27.45 -20.30
CA GLU A 218 -7.94 -27.33 -18.85
C GLU A 218 -6.60 -26.78 -18.35
N ASN A 219 -6.63 -25.65 -17.66
CA ASN A 219 -5.47 -24.98 -17.08
C ASN A 219 -5.67 -24.82 -15.58
N ARG A 220 -4.71 -25.31 -14.78
CA ARG A 220 -4.77 -25.23 -13.31
C ARG A 220 -3.51 -24.59 -12.75
N GLY A 221 -3.71 -23.58 -11.91
CA GLY A 221 -2.64 -22.84 -11.24
C GLY A 221 -2.83 -22.82 -9.73
N GLU A 222 -1.73 -22.93 -8.99
CA GLU A 222 -1.71 -22.62 -7.55
C GLU A 222 -0.50 -21.71 -7.27
N ILE A 223 -0.75 -20.57 -6.64
CA ILE A 223 0.28 -19.61 -6.24
C ILE A 223 0.22 -19.46 -4.71
N ILE A 224 1.30 -19.83 -4.04
CA ILE A 224 1.44 -19.69 -2.58
C ILE A 224 2.47 -18.60 -2.28
N SER A 225 2.04 -17.53 -1.61
CA SER A 225 2.92 -16.45 -1.13
C SER A 225 2.92 -16.42 0.40
N SER A 226 4.11 -16.44 1.03
CA SER A 226 4.24 -16.55 2.49
C SER A 226 5.09 -15.43 3.12
N PRO A 227 4.62 -14.17 3.15
CA PRO A 227 5.35 -13.08 3.81
C PRO A 227 5.40 -13.28 5.32
N ARG A 228 6.55 -12.97 5.92
CA ARG A 228 6.83 -13.12 7.36
C ARG A 228 7.46 -11.84 7.90
N VAL A 229 7.02 -11.40 9.07
CA VAL A 229 7.55 -10.21 9.74
C VAL A 229 7.58 -10.39 11.26
N VAL A 230 8.63 -9.87 11.92
CA VAL A 230 8.75 -9.85 13.38
C VAL A 230 8.56 -8.43 13.87
N THR A 231 7.77 -8.24 14.94
CA THR A 231 7.60 -6.93 15.57
C THR A 231 7.29 -7.05 17.06
N ALA A 232 7.46 -5.95 17.80
CA ALA A 232 7.05 -5.86 19.20
C ALA A 232 5.54 -5.66 19.33
N SER A 233 4.96 -6.06 20.47
CA SER A 233 3.57 -5.71 20.79
C SER A 233 3.35 -4.20 20.71
N HIS A 234 2.23 -3.80 20.12
CA HIS A 234 1.82 -2.42 19.83
C HIS A 234 2.66 -1.66 18.79
N GLN A 235 3.70 -2.28 18.22
CA GLN A 235 4.52 -1.67 17.18
C GLN A 235 4.07 -2.15 15.79
N GLN A 236 3.67 -1.22 14.93
CA GLN A 236 3.38 -1.50 13.53
C GLN A 236 4.67 -1.94 12.82
N ALA A 237 4.57 -2.99 12.01
CA ALA A 237 5.59 -3.41 11.06
C ALA A 237 4.98 -3.67 9.69
N GLN A 238 5.82 -3.58 8.66
CA GLN A 238 5.43 -3.83 7.28
C GLN A 238 6.54 -4.57 6.53
N ILE A 239 6.14 -5.45 5.62
CA ILE A 239 6.99 -6.06 4.60
C ILE A 239 6.33 -5.86 3.24
N LYS A 240 7.12 -5.49 2.24
CA LYS A 240 6.69 -5.31 0.84
C LYS A 240 7.70 -5.98 -0.09
N GLN A 241 7.21 -6.64 -1.15
CA GLN A 241 8.01 -7.20 -2.23
C GLN A 241 7.25 -7.01 -3.55
N GLY A 242 7.92 -6.50 -4.58
CA GLY A 242 7.30 -6.33 -5.90
C GLY A 242 8.08 -5.36 -6.77
N VAL A 243 7.37 -4.72 -7.70
CA VAL A 243 7.96 -3.81 -8.69
C VAL A 243 7.24 -2.47 -8.71
N GLN A 244 7.91 -1.44 -9.20
CA GLN A 244 7.30 -0.13 -9.46
C GLN A 244 7.09 0.02 -10.98
N ILE A 245 5.85 0.27 -11.37
CA ILE A 245 5.44 0.41 -12.76
C ILE A 245 5.36 1.92 -13.08
N PRO A 246 6.07 2.41 -14.12
CA PRO A 246 5.95 3.78 -14.57
C PRO A 246 4.65 4.00 -15.36
N PHE A 247 3.97 5.10 -15.08
CA PHE A 247 2.81 5.62 -15.82
C PHE A 247 3.09 7.04 -16.29
N GLU A 248 2.63 7.38 -17.48
CA GLU A 248 2.65 8.76 -17.95
C GLU A 248 1.51 9.55 -17.31
N GLN A 249 1.85 10.66 -16.65
CA GLN A 249 0.90 11.57 -16.04
C GLN A 249 1.02 12.94 -16.72
N ALA A 250 -0.12 13.45 -17.21
CA ALA A 250 -0.20 14.81 -17.73
C ALA A 250 0.01 15.82 -16.60
N THR A 251 0.99 16.71 -16.75
CA THR A 251 1.20 17.83 -15.82
C THR A 251 0.34 19.04 -16.21
N SER A 252 0.10 19.94 -15.26
CA SER A 252 -0.68 21.17 -15.48
C SER A 252 -0.08 22.14 -16.49
N SER A 253 1.19 21.95 -16.90
CA SER A 253 1.88 22.70 -17.95
C SER A 253 1.80 22.03 -19.34
N GLY A 254 1.11 20.89 -19.47
CA GLY A 254 1.00 20.14 -20.73
C GLY A 254 2.20 19.26 -21.07
N ALA A 255 3.19 19.14 -20.17
CA ALA A 255 4.28 18.18 -20.31
C ALA A 255 3.88 16.81 -19.72
N THR A 256 4.42 15.72 -20.25
CA THR A 256 4.33 14.39 -19.63
C THR A 256 5.36 14.25 -18.50
N SER A 257 4.93 13.66 -17.39
CA SER A 257 5.79 13.28 -16.26
C SER A 257 5.61 11.79 -15.97
N ILE A 258 6.65 11.11 -15.50
CA ILE A 258 6.58 9.68 -15.19
C ILE A 258 6.30 9.52 -13.68
N ALA A 259 5.13 8.98 -13.36
CA ALA A 259 4.72 8.64 -12.00
C ALA A 259 4.82 7.13 -11.78
N PHE A 260 5.49 6.70 -10.71
CA PHE A 260 5.62 5.28 -10.38
C PHE A 260 4.47 4.85 -9.46
N ARG A 261 3.81 3.74 -9.80
CA ARG A 261 2.86 3.04 -8.92
C ARG A 261 3.46 1.71 -8.49
N GLU A 262 3.32 1.38 -7.22
CA GLU A 262 3.79 0.09 -6.69
C GLU A 262 2.80 -1.02 -7.09
N ALA A 263 3.34 -2.16 -7.55
CA ALA A 263 2.62 -3.42 -7.61
C ALA A 263 3.38 -4.39 -6.69
N VAL A 264 2.89 -4.54 -5.45
CA VAL A 264 3.58 -5.28 -4.38
C VAL A 264 2.69 -6.32 -3.69
N LEU A 265 3.29 -7.46 -3.37
CA LEU A 265 2.90 -8.28 -2.24
C LEU A 265 3.27 -7.52 -0.96
N GLY A 266 2.30 -7.22 -0.12
CA GLY A 266 2.47 -6.46 1.12
C GLY A 266 1.76 -7.10 2.32
N LEU A 267 2.42 -7.09 3.46
CA LEU A 267 1.80 -7.36 4.77
C LEU A 267 2.13 -6.19 5.70
N VAL A 268 1.10 -5.50 6.17
CA VAL A 268 1.18 -4.50 7.23
C VAL A 268 0.44 -5.05 8.44
N VAL A 269 1.09 -5.04 9.61
CA VAL A 269 0.54 -5.62 10.84
C VAL A 269 0.88 -4.80 12.07
N THR A 270 -0.09 -4.67 12.96
CA THR A 270 0.09 -4.16 14.33
C THR A 270 -0.47 -5.21 15.31
N PRO A 271 0.39 -6.01 15.96
CA PRO A 271 -0.05 -7.00 16.95
C PRO A 271 -0.24 -6.36 18.32
N ARG A 272 -1.13 -6.92 19.12
CA ARG A 272 -1.34 -6.59 20.53
C ARG A 272 -1.54 -7.88 21.31
N ILE A 273 -0.58 -8.23 22.15
CA ILE A 273 -0.66 -9.47 22.93
C ILE A 273 -1.47 -9.22 24.21
N THR A 274 -2.47 -10.08 24.45
CA THR A 274 -3.31 -10.08 25.64
C THR A 274 -2.62 -10.80 26.82
N PRO A 275 -3.12 -10.67 28.06
CA PRO A 275 -2.63 -11.45 29.20
C PRO A 275 -2.84 -12.97 29.08
N ASN A 276 -3.79 -13.42 28.23
CA ASN A 276 -4.12 -14.83 28.02
C ASN A 276 -3.38 -15.43 26.81
N ASP A 277 -2.24 -14.84 26.43
CA ASP A 277 -1.41 -15.22 25.27
C ASP A 277 -2.13 -15.31 23.90
N HIS A 278 -3.31 -14.69 23.79
CA HIS A 278 -3.94 -14.42 22.51
C HIS A 278 -3.38 -13.13 21.92
N ILE A 279 -3.19 -13.10 20.60
CA ILE A 279 -2.69 -11.97 19.84
C ILE A 279 -3.86 -11.36 19.06
N GLN A 280 -4.20 -10.13 19.39
CA GLN A 280 -5.07 -9.29 18.58
C GLN A 280 -4.22 -8.73 17.43
N LEU A 281 -4.60 -9.01 16.19
CA LEU A 281 -3.88 -8.60 14.99
C LEU A 281 -4.73 -7.62 14.18
N ALA A 282 -4.26 -6.37 14.05
CA ALA A 282 -4.72 -5.47 13.01
C ALA A 282 -3.88 -5.72 11.76
N LEU A 283 -4.50 -6.20 10.69
CA LEU A 283 -3.84 -6.70 9.47
C LEU A 283 -4.35 -5.95 8.25
N ALA A 284 -3.43 -5.55 7.37
CA ALA A 284 -3.71 -5.22 5.98
C ALA A 284 -2.75 -6.02 5.10
N VAL A 285 -3.32 -6.96 4.34
CA VAL A 285 -2.61 -7.74 3.33
C VAL A 285 -2.96 -7.16 1.97
N ASN A 286 -1.96 -7.00 1.11
CA ASN A 286 -2.14 -6.63 -0.29
C ASN A 286 -1.36 -7.59 -1.19
N GLN A 287 -1.90 -7.88 -2.36
CA GLN A 287 -1.30 -8.69 -3.40
C GLN A 287 -1.63 -8.01 -4.73
N ASP A 288 -0.68 -7.21 -5.22
CA ASP A 288 -0.79 -6.62 -6.55
C ASP A 288 0.01 -7.42 -7.58
N SER A 289 -0.50 -7.50 -8.82
CA SER A 289 0.25 -8.00 -9.97
C SER A 289 0.11 -7.07 -11.17
N ARG A 290 1.06 -7.16 -12.11
CA ARG A 290 0.93 -6.53 -13.42
C ARG A 290 -0.25 -7.17 -14.17
N GLY A 291 -1.20 -6.36 -14.61
CA GLY A 291 -2.37 -6.78 -15.38
C GLY A 291 -2.16 -6.62 -16.89
N GLU A 292 -3.27 -6.52 -17.62
CA GLU A 292 -3.30 -6.39 -19.08
C GLU A 292 -2.62 -5.11 -19.58
N GLU A 293 -2.00 -5.17 -20.76
CA GLU A 293 -1.43 -3.98 -21.43
C GLU A 293 -2.55 -3.10 -21.98
N THR A 294 -2.66 -1.86 -21.50
CA THR A 294 -3.58 -0.85 -22.06
C THR A 294 -2.80 0.19 -22.87
N PRO A 295 -3.46 0.99 -23.74
CA PRO A 295 -2.80 2.07 -24.48
C PRO A 295 -2.13 3.13 -23.59
N GLU A 296 -2.51 3.21 -22.31
CA GLU A 296 -1.98 4.15 -21.31
C GLU A 296 -0.93 3.51 -20.37
N GLY A 297 -0.55 2.25 -20.63
CA GLY A 297 0.35 1.44 -19.81
C GLY A 297 -0.34 0.16 -19.26
N PRO A 298 0.42 -0.73 -18.60
CA PRO A 298 -0.17 -1.94 -18.02
C PRO A 298 -1.09 -1.62 -16.86
N ALA A 299 -2.22 -2.32 -16.78
CA ALA A 299 -3.10 -2.31 -15.61
C ALA A 299 -2.37 -2.90 -14.39
N ILE A 300 -2.95 -2.68 -13.20
CA ILE A 300 -2.52 -3.33 -11.96
C ILE A 300 -3.72 -4.08 -11.40
N ASN A 301 -3.61 -5.40 -11.33
CA ASN A 301 -4.57 -6.23 -10.63
C ASN A 301 -4.26 -6.11 -9.14
N THR A 302 -5.24 -5.81 -8.31
CA THR A 302 -5.03 -5.54 -6.87
C THR A 302 -5.98 -6.39 -6.04
N GLN A 303 -5.45 -7.07 -5.01
CA GLN A 303 -6.20 -7.94 -4.11
C GLN A 303 -5.83 -7.60 -2.67
N SER A 304 -6.74 -6.98 -1.91
CA SER A 304 -6.45 -6.54 -0.55
C SER A 304 -7.47 -7.03 0.47
N VAL A 305 -6.99 -7.30 1.68
CA VAL A 305 -7.78 -7.72 2.85
C VAL A 305 -7.33 -6.92 4.05
N GLN A 306 -8.22 -6.10 4.62
CA GLN A 306 -7.99 -5.37 5.86
C GLN A 306 -8.96 -5.84 6.95
N THR A 307 -8.44 -6.32 8.07
CA THR A 307 -9.26 -6.91 9.14
C THR A 307 -8.60 -6.82 10.51
N ASN A 308 -9.39 -7.03 11.57
CA ASN A 308 -8.94 -7.14 12.94
C ASN A 308 -9.40 -8.50 13.49
N VAL A 309 -8.46 -9.38 13.85
CA VAL A 309 -8.75 -10.73 14.37
C VAL A 309 -8.07 -10.96 15.72
N LEU A 310 -8.60 -11.90 16.49
CA LEU A 310 -7.99 -12.41 17.72
C LEU A 310 -7.65 -13.89 17.49
N VAL A 311 -6.39 -14.27 17.71
CA VAL A 311 -5.86 -15.61 17.43
C VAL A 311 -5.00 -16.05 18.61
N ALA A 312 -4.99 -17.34 18.97
CA ALA A 312 -4.07 -17.85 19.99
C ALA A 312 -2.63 -17.96 19.44
N ASP A 313 -1.66 -18.11 20.35
CA ASP A 313 -0.27 -18.35 19.97
C ASP A 313 -0.09 -19.66 19.17
N GLY A 314 0.51 -19.56 17.99
CA GLY A 314 0.80 -20.70 17.11
C GLY A 314 -0.38 -21.23 16.30
N GLU A 315 -1.61 -20.75 16.52
CA GLU A 315 -2.79 -21.14 15.75
C GLU A 315 -2.90 -20.42 14.41
N THR A 316 -3.46 -21.10 13.41
CA THR A 316 -3.74 -20.51 12.08
C THR A 316 -5.22 -20.16 11.96
N VAL A 317 -5.53 -18.93 11.57
CA VAL A 317 -6.89 -18.49 11.22
C VAL A 317 -6.98 -18.12 9.75
N VAL A 318 -8.14 -18.37 9.14
CA VAL A 318 -8.51 -17.85 7.82
C VAL A 318 -9.07 -16.44 8.01
N LEU A 319 -8.41 -15.43 7.45
CA LEU A 319 -8.85 -14.03 7.52
C LEU A 319 -10.04 -13.75 6.61
N GLY A 320 -10.13 -14.49 5.51
CA GLY A 320 -11.12 -14.34 4.47
C GLY A 320 -10.57 -14.81 3.12
N GLY A 321 -11.38 -14.60 2.10
CA GLY A 321 -11.06 -14.95 0.72
C GLY A 321 -12.04 -14.34 -0.27
N VAL A 322 -11.73 -14.45 -1.55
CA VAL A 322 -12.61 -14.07 -2.67
C VAL A 322 -12.68 -15.26 -3.61
N PHE A 323 -13.90 -15.70 -3.91
CA PHE A 323 -14.18 -16.72 -4.92
C PHE A 323 -14.89 -16.06 -6.09
N GLU A 324 -14.30 -16.18 -7.28
CA GLU A 324 -14.84 -15.69 -8.54
C GLU A 324 -15.11 -16.88 -9.46
N HIS A 325 -16.30 -16.91 -10.06
CA HIS A 325 -16.70 -17.93 -11.01
C HIS A 325 -17.37 -17.29 -12.22
N THR A 326 -16.68 -17.33 -13.36
CA THR A 326 -17.19 -16.78 -14.61
C THR A 326 -17.48 -17.91 -15.59
N ARG A 327 -18.77 -18.15 -15.86
CA ARG A 327 -19.22 -19.09 -16.89
C ARG A 327 -19.75 -18.35 -18.11
N ARG A 328 -19.16 -18.60 -19.28
CA ARG A 328 -19.63 -18.10 -20.58
C ARG A 328 -20.04 -19.28 -21.45
N ALA A 329 -21.15 -19.16 -22.17
CA ALA A 329 -21.62 -20.16 -23.12
C ALA A 329 -22.04 -19.46 -24.41
N GLY A 330 -21.36 -19.77 -25.51
CA GLY A 330 -21.64 -19.30 -26.86
C GLY A 330 -22.20 -20.41 -27.73
N VAL A 331 -23.22 -20.10 -28.53
CA VAL A 331 -23.72 -20.98 -29.58
C VAL A 331 -23.93 -20.17 -30.86
N GLU A 332 -23.13 -20.46 -31.87
CA GLU A 332 -23.31 -19.98 -33.23
C GLU A 332 -23.90 -21.10 -34.06
N ARG A 333 -24.90 -20.81 -34.90
CA ARG A 333 -25.63 -21.87 -35.61
C ARG A 333 -26.17 -21.41 -36.94
N VAL A 334 -26.23 -22.35 -37.89
CA VAL A 334 -26.87 -22.10 -39.19
C VAL A 334 -28.40 -22.11 -39.00
N PRO A 335 -29.12 -21.01 -39.29
CA PRO A 335 -30.57 -20.97 -39.16
C PRO A 335 -31.24 -22.08 -39.99
N VAL A 336 -32.35 -22.63 -39.49
CA VAL A 336 -33.12 -23.75 -40.09
C VAL A 336 -32.39 -25.10 -40.04
N LEU A 337 -31.11 -25.19 -40.45
CA LEU A 337 -30.37 -26.46 -40.44
C LEU A 337 -30.04 -26.95 -39.02
N ALA A 338 -29.72 -26.04 -38.10
CA ALA A 338 -29.45 -26.38 -36.70
C ALA A 338 -30.69 -26.80 -35.91
N ASP A 339 -31.90 -26.49 -36.40
CA ASP A 339 -33.17 -26.87 -35.75
C ASP A 339 -33.69 -28.25 -36.21
N LEU A 340 -32.94 -28.95 -37.09
CA LEU A 340 -33.32 -30.29 -37.57
C LEU A 340 -33.17 -31.36 -36.46
N PRO A 341 -34.16 -32.25 -36.25
CA PRO A 341 -34.03 -33.33 -35.29
C PRO A 341 -32.89 -34.28 -35.68
N LEU A 342 -32.25 -34.87 -34.66
CA LEU A 342 -31.11 -35.80 -34.75
C LEU A 342 -29.79 -35.22 -35.29
N ILE A 343 -29.82 -34.29 -36.25
CA ILE A 343 -28.60 -33.77 -36.92
C ILE A 343 -28.32 -32.28 -36.71
N GLY A 344 -29.24 -31.52 -36.11
CA GLY A 344 -29.10 -30.08 -35.91
C GLY A 344 -27.83 -29.66 -35.15
N GLY A 345 -27.42 -30.48 -34.16
CA GLY A 345 -26.19 -30.27 -33.39
C GLY A 345 -24.87 -30.37 -34.20
N VAL A 346 -24.93 -30.81 -35.46
CA VAL A 346 -23.79 -30.80 -36.39
C VAL A 346 -23.69 -29.46 -37.14
N PHE A 347 -24.74 -28.63 -37.14
CA PHE A 347 -24.79 -27.34 -37.85
C PHE A 347 -24.64 -26.12 -36.91
N GLU A 348 -24.01 -26.33 -35.76
CA GLU A 348 -23.71 -25.31 -34.76
C GLU A 348 -22.29 -25.45 -34.22
N ARG A 349 -21.68 -24.32 -33.87
CA ARG A 349 -20.48 -24.21 -33.05
C ARG A 349 -20.89 -23.89 -31.63
N ARG A 350 -20.52 -24.74 -30.69
CA ARG A 350 -20.68 -24.52 -29.25
C ARG A 350 -19.33 -24.16 -28.65
N GLN A 351 -19.33 -23.24 -27.71
CA GLN A 351 -18.16 -22.88 -26.92
C GLN A 351 -18.60 -22.68 -25.47
N GLN A 352 -17.98 -23.39 -24.53
CA GLN A 352 -18.14 -23.14 -23.11
C GLN A 352 -16.80 -22.69 -22.50
N VAL A 353 -16.87 -21.72 -21.60
CA VAL A 353 -15.74 -21.26 -20.79
C VAL A 353 -16.23 -21.22 -19.33
N ASP A 354 -15.45 -21.78 -18.42
CA ASP A 354 -15.71 -21.89 -16.99
C ASP A 354 -14.40 -21.52 -16.28
N ASP A 355 -14.25 -20.23 -15.97
CA ASP A 355 -13.08 -19.67 -15.29
C ASP A 355 -13.38 -19.61 -13.78
N ARG A 356 -12.51 -20.19 -12.95
CA ARG A 356 -12.66 -20.16 -11.47
C ARG A 356 -11.37 -19.64 -10.84
N SER A 357 -11.52 -18.71 -9.91
CA SER A 357 -10.40 -18.18 -9.11
C SER A 357 -10.78 -18.13 -7.64
N GLU A 358 -9.92 -18.64 -6.77
CA GLU A 358 -10.10 -18.60 -5.32
C GLU A 358 -8.85 -18.01 -4.65
N LEU A 359 -9.02 -16.87 -3.98
CA LEU A 359 -8.04 -16.25 -3.10
C LEU A 359 -8.37 -16.62 -1.66
N LEU A 360 -7.41 -17.19 -0.92
CA LEU A 360 -7.52 -17.47 0.52
C LEU A 360 -6.35 -16.85 1.28
N VAL A 361 -6.63 -16.15 2.38
CA VAL A 361 -5.60 -15.54 3.24
C VAL A 361 -5.63 -16.14 4.63
N PHE A 362 -4.54 -16.78 5.00
CA PHE A 362 -4.30 -17.37 6.32
C PHE A 362 -3.29 -16.53 7.10
N VAL A 363 -3.41 -16.47 8.43
CA VAL A 363 -2.38 -15.89 9.31
C VAL A 363 -2.10 -16.79 10.50
N THR A 364 -0.84 -16.86 10.91
CA THR A 364 -0.34 -17.60 12.07
C THR A 364 0.62 -16.71 12.86
N PRO A 365 0.21 -16.12 13.99
CA PRO A 365 1.12 -15.46 14.91
C PRO A 365 1.89 -16.48 15.76
N ARG A 366 3.11 -16.15 16.15
CA ARG A 366 3.92 -16.86 17.14
C ARG A 366 4.61 -15.87 18.07
N ILE A 367 4.37 -15.95 19.37
CA ILE A 367 5.08 -15.16 20.38
C ILE A 367 6.51 -15.66 20.45
N LEU A 368 7.46 -14.75 20.29
CA LEU A 368 8.88 -15.08 20.46
C LEU A 368 9.22 -15.03 21.95
N ALA A 369 9.81 -16.11 22.45
CA ALA A 369 10.38 -16.13 23.79
C ALA A 369 11.45 -15.02 23.90
N PRO A 370 11.47 -14.22 24.99
CA PRO A 370 12.50 -13.22 25.17
C PRO A 370 13.88 -13.90 25.18
N PRO A 371 14.91 -13.33 24.52
CA PRO A 371 16.25 -13.90 24.53
C PRO A 371 16.74 -13.96 25.98
N VAL A 372 16.92 -15.18 26.49
CA VAL A 372 17.37 -15.41 27.87
C VAL A 372 18.79 -14.86 27.97
N ALA A 373 18.97 -13.85 28.84
CA ALA A 373 20.26 -13.25 29.12
C ALA A 373 21.20 -14.29 29.78
N GLY A 374 21.91 -15.05 28.95
CA GLY A 374 22.72 -16.19 29.40
C GLY A 374 22.95 -17.30 28.37
N SER A 375 22.32 -17.29 27.19
CA SER A 375 22.65 -18.25 26.12
C SER A 375 24.04 -17.96 25.56
N LYS A 376 25.05 -18.60 26.17
CA LYS A 376 26.44 -18.69 25.69
C LYS A 376 26.42 -18.98 24.19
N ALA A 377 27.13 -18.18 23.40
CA ALA A 377 27.20 -18.37 21.95
C ALA A 377 27.58 -19.83 21.64
N LEU A 378 26.81 -20.47 20.77
CA LEU A 378 27.11 -21.83 20.32
C LEU A 378 28.42 -21.77 19.54
N GLU A 379 29.40 -22.50 20.05
CA GLU A 379 30.68 -22.76 19.38
C GLU A 379 30.39 -23.30 17.98
N SER A 380 30.91 -22.63 16.93
CA SER A 380 30.90 -23.20 15.59
C SER A 380 31.86 -24.39 15.56
N PRO A 381 31.44 -25.60 15.16
CA PRO A 381 32.38 -26.68 14.87
C PRO A 381 33.28 -26.30 13.67
N PRO A 382 34.49 -26.87 13.58
CA PRO A 382 35.54 -26.44 12.66
C PRO A 382 35.29 -26.77 11.18
#